data_AF-A0A3A0GIQ6-F1
#
_entry.id   AF-A0A3A0GIQ6-F1
#
_cell.length_a   1.000
_cell.length_b   1.000
_cell.length_c   1.000
_cell.angle_alpha   90.00
_cell.angle_beta   90.00
_cell.angle_gamma   90.00
#
_symmetry.space_group_name_H-M   'P 1'
#
loop_
_entity.id
_entity.type
_entity.pdbx_description
1 polymer ?
#
loop_
_entity_poly.entity_id
_entity_poly.type
_entity_poly.pdbx_seq_one_letter_code
_entity_poly.pdbx_strand_id
1 'polypeptide(L)'
;MASQAKRPWWGWGACADAPERDVRNLQRFARWSLAWAVSFVAATFVLAGGVSLPGAAALAVAIVPTLVGAAALAAYTRYLRAADELQQRVQLEALAMGFGVGVLFSMGYRLFERLGAPDLDINDPLIVMLVVWAGWQAVAARRYR
;
A
#
# COMPACT_ATOMS: atom_id res chain seq x y z
N MET A 1 -20.83 28.31 -20.03
CA MET A 1 -21.31 26.96 -20.40
C MET A 1 -20.21 25.95 -20.06
N ALA A 2 -20.12 25.51 -18.82
CA ALA A 2 -19.15 24.48 -18.40
C ALA A 2 -19.77 23.11 -18.61
N SER A 3 -19.12 22.25 -19.39
CA SER A 3 -19.61 20.91 -19.72
C SER A 3 -19.64 20.03 -18.47
N GLN A 4 -20.84 19.61 -18.07
CA GLN A 4 -21.08 18.57 -17.08
C GLN A 4 -20.61 17.21 -17.63
N ALA A 5 -19.33 16.87 -17.38
CA ALA A 5 -18.83 15.52 -17.63
C ALA A 5 -19.44 14.57 -16.60
N LYS A 6 -20.24 13.61 -17.09
CA LYS A 6 -20.89 12.56 -16.29
C LYS A 6 -19.87 11.87 -15.38
N ARG A 7 -19.99 12.08 -14.06
CA ARG A 7 -19.12 11.45 -13.08
C ARG A 7 -19.68 10.07 -12.71
N PRO A 8 -18.86 9.01 -12.75
CA PRO A 8 -19.32 7.67 -12.45
C PRO A 8 -19.60 7.46 -10.95
N TRP A 9 -20.61 6.65 -10.66
CA TRP A 9 -21.23 6.43 -9.34
C TRP A 9 -20.36 5.65 -8.33
N TRP A 10 -19.24 5.06 -8.75
CA TRP A 10 -18.33 4.30 -7.88
C TRP A 10 -17.26 5.16 -7.19
N GLY A 11 -17.35 6.50 -7.32
CA GLY A 11 -16.49 7.42 -6.58
C GLY A 11 -16.86 7.43 -5.11
N TRP A 12 -16.16 6.64 -4.29
CA TRP A 12 -16.18 6.76 -2.83
C TRP A 12 -16.11 8.26 -2.46
N GLY A 13 -17.11 8.74 -1.71
CA GLY A 13 -17.42 10.16 -1.48
C GLY A 13 -16.37 11.00 -0.75
N ALA A 14 -15.11 10.58 -0.74
CA ALA A 14 -13.94 11.36 -0.32
C ALA A 14 -13.25 12.08 -1.49
N CYS A 15 -13.50 11.70 -2.75
CA CYS A 15 -12.89 12.32 -3.94
C CYS A 15 -13.86 13.15 -4.81
N ALA A 16 -15.10 13.37 -4.35
CA ALA A 16 -16.08 14.14 -5.13
C ALA A 16 -15.62 15.59 -5.37
N ASP A 17 -14.98 16.20 -4.36
CA ASP A 17 -14.50 17.59 -4.38
C ASP A 17 -12.96 17.71 -4.49
N ALA A 18 -12.25 16.58 -4.67
CA ALA A 18 -10.80 16.59 -4.74
C ALA A 18 -10.31 17.27 -6.03
N PRO A 19 -9.29 18.16 -5.96
CA PRO A 19 -8.67 18.76 -7.13
C PRO A 19 -8.23 17.70 -8.14
N GLU A 20 -8.39 17.97 -9.44
CA GLU A 20 -8.03 17.01 -10.51
C GLU A 20 -6.57 16.54 -10.45
N ARG A 21 -5.68 17.38 -9.91
CA ARG A 21 -4.27 17.07 -9.69
C ARG A 21 -4.08 15.93 -8.67
N ASP A 22 -4.89 15.91 -7.62
CA ASP A 22 -4.77 14.93 -6.53
C ASP A 22 -5.31 13.58 -6.97
N VAL A 23 -6.42 13.58 -7.71
CA VAL A 23 -6.95 12.38 -8.34
C VAL A 23 -5.93 11.76 -9.30
N ARG A 24 -5.25 12.57 -10.13
CA ARG A 24 -4.22 12.08 -11.05
C ARG A 24 -3.00 11.52 -10.31
N ASN A 25 -2.56 12.17 -9.23
CA ASN A 25 -1.44 11.68 -8.43
C ASN A 25 -1.79 10.37 -7.71
N LEU A 26 -3.02 10.27 -7.17
CA LEU A 26 -3.54 9.06 -6.55
C LEU A 26 -3.66 7.92 -7.56
N GLN A 27 -4.18 8.18 -8.77
CA GLN A 27 -4.23 7.19 -9.84
C GLN A 27 -2.84 6.72 -10.26
N ARG A 28 -1.85 7.63 -10.32
CA ARG A 28 -0.47 7.26 -10.62
C ARG A 28 0.11 6.36 -9.54
N PHE A 29 -0.10 6.69 -8.26
CA PHE A 29 0.28 5.82 -7.15
C PHE A 29 -0.39 4.46 -7.26
N ALA A 30 -1.72 4.41 -7.43
CA ALA A 30 -2.47 3.16 -7.54
C ALA A 30 -1.99 2.28 -8.71
N ARG A 31 -1.68 2.87 -9.87
CA ARG A 31 -1.11 2.13 -11.02
C ARG A 31 0.25 1.54 -10.71
N TRP A 32 1.14 2.29 -10.05
CA TRP A 32 2.44 1.77 -9.64
C TRP A 32 2.33 0.68 -8.58
N SER A 33 1.43 0.85 -7.60
CA SER A 33 1.16 -0.18 -6.59
C SER A 33 0.59 -1.46 -7.20
N LEU A 34 -0.30 -1.33 -8.20
CA LEU A 34 -0.83 -2.48 -8.93
C LEU A 34 0.26 -3.16 -9.77
N ALA A 35 1.08 -2.40 -10.48
CA ALA A 35 2.22 -2.93 -11.23
C ALA A 35 3.22 -3.64 -10.30
N TRP A 36 3.44 -3.09 -9.12
CA TRP A 36 4.26 -3.73 -8.09
C TRP A 36 3.65 -5.05 -7.63
N ALA A 37 2.37 -5.07 -7.24
CA ALA A 37 1.70 -6.29 -6.81
C ALA A 37 1.72 -7.38 -7.89
N VAL A 38 1.44 -7.02 -9.14
CA VAL A 38 1.49 -7.96 -10.28
C VAL A 38 2.90 -8.48 -10.52
N SER A 39 3.92 -7.61 -10.49
CA SER A 39 5.31 -8.04 -10.68
C SER A 39 5.81 -8.92 -9.55
N PHE A 40 5.42 -8.64 -8.30
CA PHE A 40 5.75 -9.47 -7.15
C PHE A 40 5.11 -10.86 -7.26
N VAL A 41 3.81 -10.93 -7.52
CA VAL A 41 3.10 -12.20 -7.70
C VAL A 41 3.69 -13.00 -8.85
N ALA A 42 3.97 -12.37 -9.99
CA ALA A 42 4.62 -13.02 -11.13
C ALA A 42 6.00 -13.57 -10.77
N ALA A 43 6.84 -12.80 -10.06
CA ALA A 43 8.14 -13.25 -9.60
C ALA A 43 8.03 -14.44 -8.64
N THR A 44 7.06 -14.43 -7.72
CA THR A 44 6.79 -15.57 -6.83
C THR A 44 6.42 -16.82 -7.64
N PHE A 45 5.53 -16.71 -8.62
CA PHE A 45 5.18 -17.87 -9.46
C PHE A 45 6.36 -18.41 -10.26
N VAL A 46 7.22 -17.55 -10.79
CA VAL A 46 8.41 -17.96 -11.55
C VAL A 46 9.44 -18.65 -10.65
N LEU A 47 9.72 -18.09 -9.49
CA LEU A 47 10.74 -18.61 -8.57
C LEU A 47 10.26 -19.84 -7.79
N ALA A 48 8.98 -19.88 -7.39
CA ALA A 48 8.41 -21.02 -6.68
C ALA A 48 7.96 -22.15 -7.62
N GLY A 49 7.68 -21.86 -8.90
CA GLY A 49 7.20 -22.82 -9.90
C GLY A 49 8.26 -23.81 -10.41
N GLY A 50 9.47 -23.82 -9.85
CA GLY A 50 10.52 -24.79 -10.20
C GLY A 50 11.21 -24.52 -11.54
N VAL A 51 11.06 -23.31 -12.11
CA VAL A 51 11.72 -22.94 -13.36
C VAL A 51 13.23 -22.81 -13.11
N SER A 52 14.02 -23.65 -13.78
CA SER A 52 15.48 -23.59 -13.78
C SER A 52 15.94 -22.33 -14.53
N LEU A 53 16.19 -21.24 -13.82
CA LEU A 53 16.75 -20.01 -14.36
C LEU A 53 18.28 -19.95 -14.14
N PRO A 54 19.06 -19.47 -15.12
CA PRO A 54 20.46 -19.14 -14.88
C PRO A 54 20.56 -18.05 -13.80
N GLY A 55 21.63 -18.05 -13.00
CA GLY A 55 21.74 -17.22 -11.79
C GLY A 55 21.49 -15.72 -11.99
N ALA A 56 21.96 -15.16 -13.12
CA ALA A 56 21.71 -13.76 -13.46
C ALA A 56 20.21 -13.47 -13.74
N ALA A 57 19.49 -14.41 -14.36
CA ALA A 57 18.07 -14.27 -14.63
C ALA A 57 17.23 -14.42 -13.34
N ALA A 58 17.56 -15.37 -12.48
CA ALA A 58 16.90 -15.51 -11.18
C ALA A 58 17.07 -14.23 -10.33
N LEU A 59 18.29 -13.66 -10.32
CA LEU A 59 18.55 -12.40 -9.63
C LEU A 59 17.74 -11.24 -10.22
N ALA A 60 17.66 -11.13 -11.55
CA ALA A 60 16.85 -10.11 -12.20
C ALA A 60 15.36 -10.23 -11.82
N VAL A 61 14.81 -11.45 -11.81
CA VAL A 61 13.42 -11.72 -11.40
C VAL A 61 13.16 -11.29 -9.95
N ALA A 62 14.13 -11.49 -9.04
CA ALA A 62 14.01 -11.05 -7.66
C ALA A 62 14.14 -9.52 -7.47
N ILE A 63 14.98 -8.86 -8.27
CA ILE A 63 15.24 -7.41 -8.15
C ILE A 63 14.11 -6.57 -8.76
N VAL A 64 13.52 -7.01 -9.89
CA VAL A 64 12.52 -6.22 -10.62
C VAL A 64 11.34 -5.78 -9.74
N PRO A 65 10.67 -6.66 -8.97
CA PRO A 65 9.58 -6.25 -8.08
C PRO A 65 10.04 -5.20 -7.07
N THR A 66 11.26 -5.31 -6.53
CA THR A 66 11.81 -4.33 -5.58
C THR A 66 11.95 -2.95 -6.22
N LEU A 67 12.42 -2.88 -7.46
CA LEU A 67 12.54 -1.61 -8.21
C LEU A 67 11.16 -1.01 -8.54
N VAL A 68 10.19 -1.84 -8.93
CA VAL A 68 8.82 -1.38 -9.18
C VAL A 68 8.17 -0.88 -7.88
N GLY A 69 8.45 -1.55 -6.75
CA GLY A 69 8.02 -1.11 -5.42
C GLY A 69 8.63 0.23 -5.02
N ALA A 70 9.91 0.46 -5.31
CA ALA A 70 10.56 1.76 -5.11
C ALA A 70 9.90 2.87 -5.95
N ALA A 71 9.50 2.57 -7.20
CA ALA A 71 8.73 3.51 -8.03
C ALA A 71 7.32 3.79 -7.45
N ALA A 72 6.65 2.78 -6.89
CA ALA A 72 5.38 2.96 -6.19
C ALA A 72 5.53 3.85 -4.95
N LEU A 73 6.60 3.66 -4.16
CA LEU A 73 6.92 4.50 -3.02
C LEU A 73 7.23 5.95 -3.44
N ALA A 74 7.98 6.16 -4.52
CA ALA A 74 8.24 7.48 -5.08
C ALA A 74 6.94 8.17 -5.56
N ALA A 75 6.02 7.41 -6.15
CA ALA A 75 4.70 7.92 -6.52
C ALA A 75 3.85 8.27 -5.29
N TYR A 76 3.88 7.45 -4.24
CA TYR A 76 3.17 7.69 -2.99
C TYR A 76 3.68 8.95 -2.26
N THR A 77 4.99 9.10 -2.12
CA THR A 77 5.60 10.29 -1.48
C THR A 77 5.28 11.56 -2.25
N ARG A 78 5.25 11.51 -3.59
CA ARG A 78 4.81 12.62 -4.43
C ARG A 78 3.33 12.93 -4.24
N TYR A 79 2.48 11.92 -4.11
CA TYR A 79 1.06 12.09 -3.79
C TYR A 79 0.89 12.77 -2.43
N LEU A 80 1.56 12.29 -1.37
CA LEU A 80 1.49 12.88 -0.03
C LEU A 80 1.93 14.35 0.01
N ARG A 81 3.00 14.71 -0.72
CA ARG A 81 3.50 16.09 -0.77
C ARG A 81 2.62 17.04 -1.59
N ALA A 82 1.80 16.49 -2.48
CA ALA A 82 0.91 17.28 -3.33
C ALA A 82 -0.52 17.35 -2.78
N ALA A 83 -0.87 16.48 -1.83
CA ALA A 83 -2.15 16.47 -1.16
C ALA A 83 -2.35 17.73 -0.32
N ASP A 84 -3.61 18.10 -0.10
CA ASP A 84 -3.96 19.12 0.88
C ASP A 84 -3.57 18.72 2.32
N GLU A 85 -3.55 19.68 3.24
CA GLU A 85 -3.10 19.48 4.61
C GLU A 85 -3.95 18.43 5.37
N LEU A 86 -5.27 18.40 5.13
CA LEU A 86 -6.18 17.47 5.80
C LEU A 86 -5.92 16.03 5.33
N GLN A 87 -5.82 15.82 4.02
CA GLN A 87 -5.55 14.53 3.41
C GLN A 87 -4.15 14.04 3.76
N GLN A 88 -3.13 14.91 3.74
CA GLN A 88 -1.79 14.56 4.17
C GLN A 88 -1.78 14.11 5.64
N ARG A 89 -2.51 14.82 6.51
CA ARG A 89 -2.65 14.47 7.93
C ARG A 89 -3.34 13.12 8.11
N VAL A 90 -4.45 12.86 7.42
CA VAL A 90 -5.16 11.57 7.45
C VAL A 90 -4.24 10.42 7.07
N GLN A 91 -3.47 10.58 5.98
CA GLN A 91 -2.53 9.56 5.51
C GLN A 91 -1.40 9.30 6.50
N LEU A 92 -0.78 10.34 7.04
CA LEU A 92 0.31 10.22 8.00
C LEU A 92 -0.15 9.64 9.34
N GLU A 93 -1.34 10.04 9.83
CA GLU A 93 -1.94 9.49 11.04
C GLU A 93 -2.24 8.00 10.87
N ALA A 94 -2.80 7.62 9.72
CA ALA A 94 -3.03 6.22 9.39
C ALA A 94 -1.74 5.42 9.26
N LEU A 95 -0.69 5.98 8.66
CA LEU A 95 0.64 5.34 8.58
C LEU A 95 1.24 5.12 9.96
N ALA A 96 1.15 6.14 10.84
CA ALA A 96 1.65 6.04 12.20
C ALA A 96 0.92 4.92 12.98
N MET A 97 -0.40 4.84 12.84
CA MET A 97 -1.20 3.79 13.49
C MET A 97 -0.93 2.41 12.91
N GLY A 98 -0.89 2.27 11.58
CA GLY A 98 -0.54 1.00 10.93
C GLY A 98 0.84 0.52 11.37
N PHE A 99 1.85 1.39 11.31
CA PHE A 99 3.21 1.06 11.72
C PHE A 99 3.29 0.69 13.21
N GLY A 100 2.69 1.51 14.08
CA GLY A 100 2.69 1.26 15.52
C GLY A 100 2.04 -0.07 15.89
N VAL A 101 0.85 -0.35 15.35
CA VAL A 101 0.16 -1.62 15.60
C VAL A 101 0.93 -2.79 14.97
N GLY A 102 1.49 -2.63 13.78
CA GLY A 102 2.30 -3.66 13.12
C GLY A 102 3.53 -4.06 13.93
N VAL A 103 4.26 -3.08 14.49
CA VAL A 103 5.42 -3.33 15.37
C VAL A 103 5.00 -4.01 16.66
N LEU A 104 3.94 -3.50 17.32
CA LEU A 104 3.43 -4.10 18.55
C LEU A 104 2.94 -5.53 18.34
N PHE A 105 2.24 -5.79 17.24
CA PHE A 105 1.78 -7.13 16.87
C PHE A 105 2.96 -8.05 16.56
N SER A 106 3.90 -7.61 15.71
CA SER A 106 5.07 -8.41 15.34
C SER A 106 5.88 -8.81 16.58
N MET A 107 6.25 -7.86 17.43
CA MET A 107 7.04 -8.13 18.63
C MET A 107 6.25 -8.87 19.71
N GLY A 108 4.99 -8.49 19.92
CA GLY A 108 4.11 -9.11 20.90
C GLY A 108 3.81 -10.57 20.57
N TYR A 109 3.53 -10.87 19.30
CA TYR A 109 3.23 -12.23 18.86
C TYR A 109 4.43 -13.17 19.01
N ARG A 110 5.67 -12.69 18.84
CA ARG A 110 6.87 -13.48 19.14
C ARG A 110 6.91 -14.03 20.56
N LEU A 111 6.27 -13.37 21.54
CA LEU A 111 6.16 -13.91 22.89
C LEU A 111 5.17 -15.07 22.98
N PHE A 112 4.07 -15.02 22.22
CA PHE A 112 3.12 -16.12 22.13
C PHE A 112 3.71 -17.35 21.43
N GLU A 113 4.55 -17.15 20.40
CA GLU A 113 5.33 -18.26 19.79
C GLU A 113 6.19 -18.98 20.83
N ARG A 114 6.82 -18.25 21.76
CA ARG A 114 7.59 -18.84 22.87
C ARG A 114 6.73 -19.64 23.86
N LEU A 115 5.42 -19.42 23.87
CA LEU A 115 4.46 -20.18 24.67
C LEU A 115 3.86 -21.37 23.90
N GLY A 116 4.29 -21.60 22.65
CA GLY A 116 3.82 -22.70 21.81
C GLY A 116 2.70 -22.32 20.84
N ALA A 117 2.45 -21.03 20.60
CA ALA A 117 1.56 -20.60 19.51
C ALA A 117 2.19 -20.91 18.13
N PRO A 118 1.38 -21.04 17.05
CA PRO A 118 1.90 -21.27 15.71
C PRO A 118 2.81 -20.13 15.25
N ASP A 119 3.90 -20.47 14.57
CA ASP A 119 4.82 -19.51 13.97
C ASP A 119 4.13 -18.69 12.88
N LEU A 120 4.29 -17.36 12.93
CA LEU A 120 3.83 -16.47 11.87
C LEU A 120 4.93 -16.20 10.85
N ASP A 121 4.50 -16.04 9.60
CA ASP A 121 5.34 -15.58 8.51
C ASP A 121 5.58 -14.07 8.66
N ILE A 122 6.66 -13.57 8.06
CA ILE A 122 6.99 -12.15 7.98
C ILE A 122 5.87 -11.32 7.32
N ASN A 123 5.02 -11.97 6.52
CA ASN A 123 3.89 -11.36 5.84
C ASN A 123 2.70 -11.08 6.77
N ASP A 124 2.53 -11.81 7.88
CA ASP A 124 1.35 -11.67 8.73
C ASP A 124 1.28 -10.29 9.43
N PRO A 125 2.36 -9.78 10.05
CA PRO A 125 2.35 -8.43 10.60
C PRO A 125 2.14 -7.33 9.55
N LEU A 126 2.59 -7.56 8.30
CA LEU A 126 2.38 -6.62 7.20
C LEU A 126 0.89 -6.52 6.84
N ILE A 127 0.17 -7.64 6.83
CA ILE A 127 -1.28 -7.66 6.60
C ILE A 127 -2.00 -6.89 7.72
N VAL A 128 -1.64 -7.13 8.98
CA VAL A 128 -2.20 -6.39 10.13
C VAL A 128 -1.97 -4.90 9.98
N MET A 129 -0.74 -4.49 9.65
CA MET A 129 -0.40 -3.08 9.40
C MET A 129 -1.25 -2.47 8.27
N LEU A 130 -1.43 -3.18 7.15
CA LEU A 130 -2.23 -2.70 6.01
C LEU A 130 -3.71 -2.55 6.36
N VAL A 131 -4.27 -3.51 7.09
CA VAL A 131 -5.68 -3.46 7.55
C VAL A 131 -5.89 -2.29 8.50
N VAL A 132 -4.99 -2.10 9.46
CA VAL A 132 -5.04 -0.98 10.41
C VAL A 132 -4.89 0.34 9.67
N TRP A 133 -3.94 0.45 8.74
CA TRP A 133 -3.75 1.64 7.92
C TRP A 133 -5.00 1.98 7.10
N ALA A 134 -5.61 1.00 6.43
CA ALA A 134 -6.83 1.21 5.64
C ALA A 134 -8.03 1.60 6.53
N GLY A 135 -8.20 0.92 7.67
CA GLY A 135 -9.24 1.22 8.64
C GLY A 135 -9.08 2.60 9.26
N TRP A 136 -7.85 2.98 9.63
CA TRP A 136 -7.57 4.27 10.25
C TRP A 136 -7.80 5.43 9.30
N GLN A 137 -7.54 5.28 8.01
CA GLN A 137 -7.91 6.31 7.02
C GLN A 137 -9.41 6.59 7.03
N ALA A 138 -10.26 5.55 7.12
CA ALA A 138 -11.71 5.74 7.20
C ALA A 138 -12.13 6.43 8.50
N VAL A 139 -11.49 6.10 9.63
CA VAL A 139 -11.75 6.73 10.93
C VAL A 139 -11.31 8.20 10.92
N ALA A 140 -10.08 8.47 10.50
CA ALA A 140 -9.52 9.82 10.41
C ALA A 140 -10.32 10.68 9.43
N ALA A 141 -10.70 10.16 8.26
CA ALA A 141 -11.55 10.87 7.30
C ALA A 141 -12.94 11.21 7.84
N ARG A 142 -13.48 10.43 8.80
CA ARG A 142 -14.74 10.76 9.49
C ARG A 142 -14.55 11.81 10.58
N ARG A 143 -13.38 11.86 11.21
CA ARG A 143 -13.05 12.79 12.30
C ARG A 143 -12.82 14.23 11.83
N TYR A 144 -12.31 14.39 10.61
CA TYR A 144 -11.97 15.70 10.01
C TYR A 144 -13.03 16.22 9.02
N ARG A 145 -14.21 15.59 8.96
CA ARG A 145 -15.41 16.12 8.31
C ARG A 145 -16.21 16.95 9.30
#